data_AF-A0A1C6UWC5-F1
#
_entry.id   AF-A0A1C6UWC5-F1
#
_cell.length_a   1.000
_cell.length_b   1.000
_cell.length_c   1.000
_cell.angle_alpha   90.00
_cell.angle_beta   90.00
_cell.angle_gamma   90.00
#
_symmetry.space_group_name_H-M   'P 1'
#
loop_
_entity.id
_entity.type
_entity.pdbx_description
1 polymer ?
#
loop_
_entity_poly.entity_id
_entity_poly.type
_entity_poly.pdbx_seq_one_letter_code
_entity_poly.pdbx_strand_id
1 'polypeptide(L)'
;MVVVGRDPRDVAVSMSHHRANLDGSVLARLLAVAGPTHEGPRPPRPSDPRLRVLEWIDQDLRETVRHLADAWSRRDDSQVVLLHYADLSRDLAGQMRLVAARLGVDVPESRWPELVRAATFGDMRQRAGQLAPDEGLGLFSDNGRFFRSGSSGQWRQLLTEADEAHYQRRLAALAPADLRQWLHHGGGA
;
A
#
# COMPACT_ATOMS: atom_id res chain seq x y z
N MET A 1 0.81 13.56 -10.57
CA MET A 1 0.52 12.18 -10.11
C MET A 1 1.40 11.89 -8.91
N VAL A 2 0.80 11.48 -7.78
CA VAL A 2 1.55 11.03 -6.59
C VAL A 2 1.42 9.53 -6.48
N VAL A 3 2.55 8.81 -6.44
CA VAL A 3 2.59 7.34 -6.34
C VAL A 3 3.40 6.97 -5.10
N VAL A 4 2.87 6.04 -4.29
CA VAL A 4 3.52 5.57 -3.07
C VAL A 4 3.87 4.09 -3.22
N GLY A 5 5.17 3.80 -3.22
CA GLY A 5 5.69 2.43 -3.13
C GLY A 5 5.74 1.91 -1.70
N ARG A 6 5.75 0.60 -1.56
CA ARG A 6 5.98 -0.12 -0.30
C ARG A 6 6.54 -1.51 -0.62
N ASP A 7 7.26 -2.11 0.32
CA ASP A 7 7.67 -3.51 0.25
C ASP A 7 6.48 -4.40 -0.17
N PRO A 8 6.52 -5.04 -1.36
CA PRO A 8 5.40 -5.83 -1.87
C PRO A 8 4.95 -6.93 -0.91
N ARG A 9 5.84 -7.45 -0.05
CA ARG A 9 5.48 -8.45 0.95
C ARG A 9 4.62 -7.84 2.07
N ASP A 10 4.92 -6.62 2.51
CA ASP A 10 4.06 -5.90 3.44
C ASP A 10 2.74 -5.46 2.79
N VAL A 11 2.75 -5.16 1.49
CA VAL A 11 1.51 -4.93 0.72
C VAL A 11 0.63 -6.16 0.73
N ALA A 12 1.19 -7.35 0.48
CA ALA A 12 0.45 -8.63 0.53
C ALA A 12 -0.20 -8.87 1.90
N VAL A 13 0.55 -8.66 2.99
CA VAL A 13 0.02 -8.78 4.36
C VAL A 13 -1.10 -7.77 4.60
N SER A 14 -0.88 -6.51 4.23
CA SER A 14 -1.87 -5.44 4.36
C SER A 14 -3.15 -5.74 3.57
N MET A 15 -3.02 -6.21 2.33
CA MET A 15 -4.14 -6.60 1.47
C MET A 15 -4.92 -7.79 2.02
N SER A 16 -4.24 -8.77 2.61
CA SER A 16 -4.92 -9.87 3.31
C SER A 16 -5.80 -9.32 4.45
N HIS A 17 -5.30 -8.42 5.28
CA HIS A 17 -6.13 -7.85 6.35
C HIS A 17 -7.24 -6.93 5.82
N HIS A 18 -6.95 -6.12 4.80
CA HIS A 18 -7.93 -5.27 4.15
C HIS A 18 -9.11 -6.09 3.60
N ARG A 19 -8.83 -7.16 2.84
CA ARG A 19 -9.86 -8.09 2.34
C ARG A 19 -10.66 -8.76 3.46
N ALA A 20 -10.08 -8.97 4.65
CA ALA A 20 -10.80 -9.51 5.81
C ALA A 20 -11.69 -8.48 6.52
N ASN A 21 -11.48 -7.19 6.26
CA ASN A 21 -12.25 -6.10 6.86
C ASN A 21 -13.37 -5.60 5.95
N LEU A 22 -13.49 -6.11 4.72
CA LEU A 22 -14.57 -5.76 3.80
C LEU A 22 -15.85 -6.53 4.16
N ASP A 23 -16.97 -5.82 4.15
CA ASP A 23 -18.28 -6.45 4.20
C ASP A 23 -18.60 -7.10 2.84
N GLY A 24 -18.66 -8.43 2.82
CA GLY A 24 -18.88 -9.18 1.59
C GLY A 24 -20.24 -8.92 0.94
N SER A 25 -21.26 -8.56 1.73
CA SER A 25 -22.60 -8.27 1.22
C SER A 25 -22.66 -6.92 0.52
N VAL A 26 -21.98 -5.91 1.08
CA VAL A 26 -21.85 -4.58 0.48
C VAL A 26 -20.98 -4.66 -0.77
N LEU A 27 -19.84 -5.35 -0.69
CA LEU A 27 -18.94 -5.56 -1.84
C LEU A 27 -19.66 -6.25 -3.01
N ALA A 28 -20.44 -7.30 -2.75
CA ALA A 28 -21.21 -7.99 -3.77
C ALA A 28 -22.23 -7.06 -4.46
N ARG A 29 -22.88 -6.18 -3.71
CA ARG A 29 -23.81 -5.17 -4.27
C ARG A 29 -23.09 -4.18 -5.16
N LEU A 30 -21.92 -3.67 -4.73
CA LEU A 30 -21.13 -2.73 -5.53
C LEU A 30 -20.63 -3.36 -6.83
N LEU A 31 -20.15 -4.61 -6.78
CA LEU A 31 -19.71 -5.34 -7.97
C LEU A 31 -20.86 -5.63 -8.93
N ALA A 32 -22.07 -5.93 -8.43
CA ALA A 32 -23.24 -6.14 -9.27
C ALA A 32 -23.62 -4.88 -10.08
N VAL A 33 -23.40 -3.69 -9.51
CA VAL A 33 -23.63 -2.40 -10.20
C VAL A 33 -22.52 -2.10 -11.22
N ALA A 34 -21.27 -2.49 -10.93
CA ALA A 34 -20.12 -2.27 -11.81
C ALA A 34 -20.14 -3.14 -13.09
N GLY A 35 -21.01 -4.15 -13.16
CA GLY A 35 -21.11 -5.09 -14.27
C GLY A 35 -20.23 -6.33 -14.11
N PRO A 36 -20.31 -7.30 -15.03
CA PRO A 36 -19.58 -8.55 -14.92
C PRO A 36 -18.07 -8.32 -14.89
N THR A 37 -17.40 -8.82 -13.85
CA THR A 37 -15.95 -8.90 -13.80
C THR A 37 -15.47 -9.97 -14.77
N HIS A 38 -14.37 -9.72 -15.48
CA HIS A 38 -13.74 -10.71 -16.39
C HIS A 38 -12.99 -11.82 -15.62
N GLU A 39 -13.11 -11.87 -14.29
CA GLU A 39 -12.47 -12.86 -13.45
C GLU A 39 -13.41 -14.04 -13.23
N GLY A 40 -12.97 -15.24 -13.61
CA GLY A 40 -13.66 -16.49 -13.27
C GLY A 40 -13.76 -16.69 -11.75
N PRO A 41 -14.45 -17.75 -11.28
CA PRO A 41 -14.61 -17.99 -9.85
C PRO A 41 -13.25 -18.06 -9.15
N ARG A 42 -13.01 -17.12 -8.23
CA ARG A 42 -11.78 -17.08 -7.44
C ARG A 42 -11.80 -18.25 -6.45
N PRO A 43 -10.69 -18.98 -6.26
CA PRO A 43 -10.64 -20.07 -5.29
C PRO A 43 -11.01 -19.58 -3.88
N PRO A 44 -11.49 -20.48 -3.01
CA PRO A 44 -11.81 -20.11 -1.63
C PRO A 44 -10.55 -19.59 -0.94
N ARG A 45 -10.73 -18.49 -0.22
CA ARG A 45 -9.65 -17.81 0.48
C ARG A 45 -8.98 -18.74 1.52
N PRO A 46 -7.65 -18.93 1.50
CA PRO A 46 -6.97 -19.75 2.49
C PRO A 46 -7.12 -19.25 3.93
N SER A 47 -7.29 -20.17 4.89
CA SER A 47 -7.33 -19.87 6.33
C SER A 47 -5.96 -19.49 6.89
N ASP A 48 -4.88 -20.08 6.35
CA ASP A 48 -3.49 -19.77 6.72
C ASP A 48 -3.05 -18.38 6.19
N PRO A 49 -2.62 -17.45 7.06
CA PRO A 49 -2.06 -16.16 6.66
C PRO A 49 -0.88 -16.25 5.69
N ARG A 50 0.00 -17.24 5.84
CA ARG A 50 1.15 -17.45 4.95
C ARG A 50 0.69 -17.77 3.54
N LEU A 51 -0.27 -18.69 3.40
CA LEU A 51 -0.82 -19.08 2.10
C LEU A 51 -1.52 -17.91 1.39
N ARG A 52 -2.15 -16.99 2.13
CA ARG A 52 -2.73 -15.77 1.54
C ARG A 52 -1.67 -14.81 0.98
N VAL A 53 -0.53 -14.70 1.65
CA VAL A 53 0.60 -13.89 1.16
C VAL A 53 1.19 -14.52 -0.10
N LEU A 54 1.37 -15.83 -0.11
CA LEU A 54 1.85 -16.57 -1.29
C LEU A 54 0.90 -16.45 -2.48
N GLU A 55 -0.41 -16.60 -2.26
CA GLU A 55 -1.42 -16.42 -3.30
C GLU A 55 -1.33 -15.02 -3.93
N TRP A 56 -1.18 -13.98 -3.12
CA TRP A 56 -0.99 -12.61 -3.61
C TRP A 56 0.32 -12.46 -4.41
N ILE A 57 1.42 -13.07 -3.96
CA ILE A 57 2.70 -13.08 -4.69
C ILE A 57 2.53 -13.72 -6.09
N ASP A 58 1.70 -14.75 -6.19
CA ASP A 58 1.47 -15.48 -7.43
C ASP A 58 0.52 -14.77 -8.39
N GLN A 59 -0.49 -14.07 -7.87
CA GLN A 59 -1.55 -13.47 -8.67
C GLN A 59 -1.38 -11.96 -8.89
N ASP A 60 -1.06 -11.22 -7.83
CA ASP A 60 -1.23 -9.77 -7.76
C ASP A 60 0.12 -9.01 -7.83
N LEU A 61 1.25 -9.67 -7.54
CA LEU A 61 2.58 -9.04 -7.53
C LEU A 61 2.95 -8.43 -8.89
N ARG A 62 2.66 -9.14 -10.00
CA ARG A 62 3.00 -8.68 -11.35
C ARG A 62 2.39 -7.31 -11.64
N GLU A 63 1.09 -7.18 -11.39
CA GLU A 63 0.36 -5.94 -11.67
C GLU A 63 0.81 -4.81 -10.74
N THR A 64 1.04 -5.12 -9.46
CA THR A 64 1.58 -4.16 -8.49
C THR A 64 2.95 -3.63 -8.93
N VAL A 65 3.86 -4.51 -9.35
CA VAL A 65 5.18 -4.14 -9.83
C VAL A 65 5.08 -3.37 -11.15
N ARG A 66 4.18 -3.76 -12.07
CA ARG A 66 3.96 -3.04 -13.32
C ARG A 66 3.53 -1.59 -13.09
N HIS A 67 2.59 -1.35 -12.17
CA HIS A 67 2.15 0.00 -11.83
C HIS A 67 3.29 0.85 -11.24
N LEU A 68 4.09 0.27 -10.33
CA LEU A 68 5.23 0.97 -9.73
C LEU A 68 6.39 1.16 -10.72
N ALA A 69 6.60 0.24 -11.65
CA ALA A 69 7.61 0.35 -12.70
C ALA A 69 7.30 1.49 -13.67
N ASP A 70 6.03 1.71 -14.03
CA ASP A 70 5.61 2.86 -14.84
C ASP A 70 5.97 4.17 -14.14
N ALA A 71 5.59 4.33 -12.88
CA ALA A 71 5.94 5.50 -12.08
C ALA A 71 7.45 5.66 -11.89
N TRP A 72 8.18 4.55 -11.66
CA TRP A 72 9.64 4.54 -11.55
C TRP A 72 10.32 5.04 -12.81
N SER A 73 9.87 4.60 -13.98
CA SER A 73 10.43 5.02 -15.27
C SER A 73 10.28 6.53 -15.53
N ARG A 74 9.31 7.16 -14.88
CA ARG A 74 8.97 8.58 -15.00
C ARG A 74 9.33 9.40 -13.76
N ARG A 75 10.16 8.87 -12.85
CA ARG A 75 10.46 9.51 -11.56
C ARG A 75 11.11 10.89 -11.68
N ASP A 76 11.78 11.17 -12.80
CA ASP A 76 12.42 12.45 -13.10
C ASP A 76 11.45 13.47 -13.75
N ASP A 77 10.23 13.05 -14.09
CA ASP A 77 9.16 13.92 -14.58
C ASP A 77 8.67 14.85 -13.46
N SER A 78 8.55 16.14 -13.76
CA SER A 78 8.02 17.13 -12.82
C SER A 78 6.58 16.82 -12.41
N GLN A 79 5.83 16.11 -13.26
CA GLN A 79 4.45 15.72 -13.00
C GLN A 79 4.31 14.45 -12.15
N VAL A 80 5.41 13.75 -11.83
CA VAL A 80 5.40 12.53 -11.03
C VAL A 80 6.11 12.76 -9.70
N VAL A 81 5.41 12.50 -8.60
CA VAL A 81 5.99 12.47 -7.25
C VAL A 81 5.97 11.03 -6.78
N LEU A 82 7.15 10.42 -6.74
CA LEU A 82 7.33 9.05 -6.27
C LEU A 82 7.80 9.05 -4.82
N LEU A 83 7.01 8.46 -3.94
CA LEU A 83 7.27 8.34 -2.51
C LEU A 83 7.42 6.88 -2.13
N HIS A 84 8.03 6.61 -0.98
CA HIS A 84 8.05 5.28 -0.40
C HIS A 84 7.53 5.28 1.04
N TYR A 85 6.75 4.28 1.41
CA TYR A 85 6.15 4.16 2.74
C TYR A 85 7.20 4.14 3.86
N ALA A 86 8.34 3.49 3.62
CA ALA A 86 9.44 3.47 4.60
C ALA A 86 10.04 4.87 4.82
N ASP A 87 10.11 5.71 3.78
CA ASP A 87 10.62 7.08 3.89
C ASP A 87 9.61 7.96 4.63
N LEU A 88 8.31 7.82 4.32
CA LEU A 88 7.22 8.48 5.06
C LEU A 88 7.20 8.08 6.54
N SER A 89 7.54 6.83 6.85
CA SER A 89 7.61 6.35 8.23
C SER A 89 8.84 6.85 8.98
N ARG A 90 9.96 7.03 8.27
CA ARG A 90 11.23 7.51 8.85
C ARG A 90 11.24 9.02 9.07
N ASP A 91 10.76 9.78 8.10
CA ASP A 91 10.76 11.24 8.11
C ASP A 91 9.47 11.80 7.49
N LEU A 92 8.38 11.74 8.26
CA LEU A 92 7.09 12.23 7.80
C LEU A 92 7.13 13.72 7.43
N ALA A 93 7.81 14.54 8.25
CA ALA A 93 7.88 15.98 8.03
C ALA A 93 8.63 16.34 6.73
N GLY A 94 9.79 15.75 6.50
CA GLY A 94 10.57 15.97 5.28
C GLY A 94 9.83 15.46 4.05
N GLN A 95 9.20 14.29 4.11
CA GLN A 95 8.41 13.78 2.99
C GLN A 95 7.18 14.65 2.68
N MET A 96 6.48 15.18 3.69
CA MET A 96 5.37 16.11 3.45
C MET A 96 5.84 17.43 2.83
N ARG A 97 6.99 17.96 3.25
CA ARG A 97 7.61 19.14 2.63
C ARG A 97 8.02 18.90 1.18
N LEU A 98 8.59 17.73 0.89
CA LEU A 98 8.90 17.30 -0.48
C LEU A 98 7.64 17.31 -1.35
N VAL A 99 6.53 16.74 -0.86
CA VAL A 99 5.25 16.73 -1.57
C VAL A 99 4.75 18.16 -1.81
N ALA A 100 4.75 19.02 -0.78
CA ALA A 100 4.30 20.41 -0.93
C ALA A 100 5.14 21.16 -1.97
N ALA A 101 6.46 21.03 -1.94
CA ALA A 101 7.37 21.65 -2.91
C ALA A 101 7.11 21.16 -4.34
N ARG A 102 6.93 19.83 -4.53
CA ARG A 102 6.64 19.25 -5.85
C ARG A 102 5.27 19.63 -6.40
N LEU A 103 4.30 19.90 -5.52
CA LEU A 103 2.96 20.34 -5.90
C LEU A 103 2.84 21.88 -6.01
N GLY A 104 3.91 22.63 -5.71
CA GLY A 104 3.87 24.10 -5.70
C GLY A 104 2.96 24.67 -4.61
N VAL A 105 2.76 23.94 -3.51
CA VAL A 105 1.93 24.37 -2.38
C VAL A 105 2.82 25.07 -1.36
N ASP A 106 2.60 26.36 -1.17
CA ASP A 106 3.25 27.12 -0.09
C ASP A 106 2.53 26.89 1.24
N VAL A 107 3.29 26.50 2.25
CA VAL A 107 2.80 26.19 3.60
C VAL A 107 3.57 27.04 4.60
N PRO A 108 2.90 27.97 5.31
CA PRO A 108 3.52 28.77 6.35
C PRO A 108 4.24 27.89 7.38
N GLU A 109 5.45 28.29 7.78
CA GLU A 109 6.30 27.46 8.64
C GLU A 109 5.60 27.06 9.95
N SER A 110 4.78 27.96 10.49
CA SER A 110 3.98 27.75 11.69
C SER A 110 2.92 26.63 11.59
N ARG A 111 2.53 26.21 10.38
CA ARG A 111 1.50 25.16 10.17
C ARG A 111 2.08 23.75 10.12
N TRP A 112 3.38 23.59 9.89
CA TRP A 112 3.99 22.26 9.75
C TRP A 112 3.79 21.36 10.96
N PRO A 113 3.98 21.81 12.22
CA PRO A 113 3.80 20.93 13.38
C PRO A 113 2.40 20.30 13.44
N GLU A 114 1.36 21.10 13.16
CA GLU A 114 -0.03 20.63 13.16
C GLU A 114 -0.30 19.65 12.01
N LEU A 115 0.13 20.00 10.79
CA LEU A 115 -0.08 19.16 9.61
C LEU A 115 0.63 17.82 9.73
N VAL A 116 1.89 17.82 10.18
CA VAL A 116 2.67 16.59 10.38
C VAL A 116 2.04 15.72 11.44
N ARG A 117 1.63 16.30 12.58
CA ARG A 117 0.92 15.59 13.64
C ARG A 117 -0.36 14.94 13.10
N ALA A 118 -1.18 15.69 12.37
CA ALA A 118 -2.39 15.19 11.75
C ALA A 118 -2.13 14.09 10.70
N ALA A 119 -0.96 14.02 10.09
CA ALA A 119 -0.61 12.94 9.16
C ALA A 119 0.00 11.71 9.85
N THR A 120 0.19 11.72 11.17
CA THR A 120 0.71 10.55 11.89
C THR A 120 -0.30 9.39 11.89
N PHE A 121 0.20 8.16 11.88
CA PHE A 121 -0.64 6.96 11.90
C PHE A 121 -1.62 6.96 13.08
N GLY A 122 -1.16 7.37 14.28
CA GLY A 122 -1.99 7.44 15.48
C GLY A 122 -3.18 8.39 15.30
N ASP A 123 -2.91 9.63 14.89
CA ASP A 123 -3.94 10.65 14.72
C ASP A 123 -4.85 10.34 13.53
N MET A 124 -4.34 9.71 12.46
CA MET A 124 -5.18 9.22 11.36
C MET A 124 -6.11 8.09 11.82
N ARG A 125 -5.60 7.12 12.58
CA ARG A 125 -6.41 6.01 13.11
C ARG A 125 -7.50 6.47 14.06
N GLN A 126 -7.23 7.48 14.90
CA GLN A 126 -8.26 8.08 15.77
C GLN A 126 -9.38 8.74 14.98
N ARG A 127 -9.09 9.25 13.78
CA ARG A 127 -10.06 9.86 12.85
C ARG A 127 -10.52 8.89 11.76
N ALA A 128 -10.41 7.58 11.98
CA ALA A 128 -10.72 6.58 10.96
C ALA A 128 -12.14 6.70 10.38
N GLY A 129 -13.12 7.10 11.19
CA GLY A 129 -14.49 7.33 10.70
C GLY A 129 -14.63 8.48 9.68
N GLN A 130 -13.65 9.39 9.61
CA GLN A 130 -13.61 10.50 8.65
C GLN A 130 -12.66 10.21 7.47
N LEU A 131 -11.62 9.41 7.70
CA LEU A 131 -10.51 9.22 6.76
C LEU A 131 -10.55 7.88 6.02
N ALA A 132 -11.24 6.86 6.54
CA ALA A 132 -11.43 5.62 5.80
C ALA A 132 -12.32 5.89 4.58
N PRO A 133 -11.95 5.41 3.38
CA PRO A 133 -12.68 5.67 2.14
C PRO A 133 -13.91 4.76 2.04
N ASP A 134 -14.81 4.89 3.00
CA ASP A 134 -16.04 4.11 3.10
C ASP A 134 -17.21 4.79 2.38
N GLU A 135 -17.14 6.11 2.18
CA GLU A 135 -18.20 6.96 1.58
C GLU A 135 -19.58 6.81 2.26
N GLY A 136 -19.61 6.32 3.50
CA GLY A 136 -20.85 6.01 4.22
C GLY A 136 -21.58 4.74 3.74
N LEU A 137 -20.93 3.93 2.90
CA LEU A 137 -21.49 2.71 2.32
C LEU A 137 -21.47 1.52 3.27
N GLY A 138 -20.70 1.59 4.37
CA GLY A 138 -20.48 0.45 5.26
C GLY A 138 -19.68 -0.68 4.58
N LEU A 139 -18.80 -0.32 3.64
CA LEU A 139 -17.90 -1.23 2.95
C LEU A 139 -16.91 -1.88 3.93
N PHE A 140 -16.45 -1.13 4.94
CA PHE A 140 -15.60 -1.67 6.00
C PHE A 140 -16.42 -2.11 7.21
N SER A 141 -16.19 -3.34 7.68
CA SER A 141 -16.77 -3.83 8.94
C SER A 141 -16.27 -3.03 10.16
N ASP A 142 -15.08 -2.45 10.09
CA ASP A 142 -14.49 -1.58 11.11
C ASP A 142 -13.54 -0.56 10.45
N ASN A 143 -13.90 0.72 10.47
CA ASN A 143 -13.07 1.80 9.91
C ASN A 143 -11.71 1.91 10.63
N GLY A 144 -11.63 1.61 11.93
CA GLY A 144 -10.37 1.59 12.67
C GLY A 144 -9.42 0.48 12.25
N ARG A 145 -9.93 -0.62 11.67
CA ARG A 145 -9.12 -1.71 11.08
C ARG A 145 -8.61 -1.39 9.68
N PHE A 146 -9.15 -0.38 9.00
CA PHE A 146 -8.52 0.16 7.79
C PHE A 146 -7.10 0.67 8.11
N PHE A 147 -6.97 1.41 9.22
CA PHE A 147 -5.68 1.79 9.81
C PHE A 147 -5.18 0.70 10.77
N ARG A 148 -4.87 -0.49 10.23
CA ARG A 148 -4.49 -1.65 11.06
C ARG A 148 -3.17 -1.46 11.80
N SER A 149 -2.10 -1.18 11.05
CA SER A 149 -0.76 -1.09 11.59
C SER A 149 0.12 -0.22 10.69
N GLY A 150 0.81 0.73 11.32
CA GLY A 150 1.74 1.64 10.65
C GLY A 150 3.17 1.11 10.56
N SER A 151 3.40 -0.20 10.69
CA SER A 151 4.73 -0.80 10.69
C SER A 151 5.05 -1.60 9.42
N SER A 152 6.35 -1.81 9.19
CA SER A 152 6.88 -2.60 8.06
C SER A 152 7.57 -3.87 8.58
N GLY A 153 7.70 -4.88 7.74
CA GLY A 153 8.39 -6.14 8.04
C GLY A 153 7.53 -7.25 8.64
N GLN A 154 6.20 -7.14 8.59
CA GLN A 154 5.32 -8.14 9.20
C GLN A 154 5.34 -9.47 8.46
N TRP A 155 5.68 -9.43 7.18
CA TRP A 155 5.88 -10.62 6.36
C TRP A 155 6.94 -11.57 6.92
N ARG A 156 7.92 -11.06 7.69
CA ARG A 156 9.01 -11.87 8.28
C ARG A 156 8.52 -12.93 9.26
N GLN A 157 7.38 -12.70 9.89
CA GLN A 157 6.77 -13.64 10.83
C GLN A 157 5.91 -14.70 10.13
N LEU A 158 5.66 -14.55 8.82
CA LEU A 158 4.75 -15.40 8.05
C LEU A 158 5.49 -16.26 7.03
N LEU A 159 6.50 -15.69 6.37
CA LEU A 159 7.21 -16.33 5.28
C LEU A 159 8.38 -17.16 5.78
N THR A 160 8.48 -18.37 5.25
CA THR A 160 9.66 -19.23 5.40
C THR A 160 10.75 -18.83 4.42
N GLU A 161 11.97 -19.36 4.59
CA GLU A 161 13.08 -19.14 3.66
C GLU A 161 12.75 -19.56 2.22
N ALA A 162 11.99 -20.66 2.06
CA ALA A 162 11.57 -21.14 0.75
C ALA A 162 10.58 -20.18 0.07
N ASP A 163 9.68 -19.56 0.85
CA ASP A 163 8.72 -18.58 0.35
C ASP A 163 9.41 -17.29 -0.06
N GLU A 164 10.39 -16.85 0.74
CA GLU A 164 11.20 -15.69 0.44
C GLU A 164 12.01 -15.92 -0.84
N ALA A 165 12.62 -17.10 -1.01
CA ALA A 165 13.30 -17.45 -2.24
C ALA A 165 12.36 -17.47 -3.46
N HIS A 166 11.11 -17.92 -3.29
CA HIS A 166 10.08 -17.85 -4.33
C HIS A 166 9.73 -16.41 -4.69
N TYR A 167 9.47 -15.58 -3.70
CA TYR A 167 9.23 -14.15 -3.88
C TYR A 167 10.38 -13.46 -4.63
N GLN A 168 11.63 -13.70 -4.23
CA GLN A 168 12.80 -13.07 -4.85
C GLN A 168 12.95 -13.46 -6.32
N ARG A 169 12.74 -14.74 -6.67
CA ARG A 169 12.74 -15.18 -8.07
C ARG A 169 11.65 -14.49 -8.89
N ARG A 170 10.43 -14.40 -8.35
CA ARG A 170 9.29 -13.73 -8.99
C ARG A 170 9.57 -12.25 -9.21
N LEU A 171 10.06 -11.56 -8.18
CA LEU A 171 10.37 -10.14 -8.26
C LEU A 171 11.51 -9.84 -9.25
N ALA A 172 12.56 -10.66 -9.27
CA ALA A 172 13.67 -10.53 -10.21
C ALA A 172 13.24 -10.66 -11.68
N ALA A 173 12.20 -11.45 -11.97
CA ALA A 173 11.63 -11.56 -13.31
C ALA A 173 10.75 -10.34 -13.71
N LEU A 174 10.38 -9.49 -12.76
CA LEU A 174 9.43 -8.39 -12.97
C LEU A 174 10.08 -6.99 -12.97
N ALA A 175 11.23 -6.83 -12.29
CA ALA A 175 11.84 -5.52 -12.09
C ALA A 175 13.38 -5.57 -12.08
N PRO A 176 14.06 -4.52 -12.58
CA PRO A 176 15.50 -4.38 -12.48
C PRO A 176 15.96 -4.19 -11.03
N ALA A 177 17.25 -4.40 -10.78
CA ALA A 177 17.80 -4.44 -9.42
C ALA A 177 17.59 -3.16 -8.61
N ASP A 178 17.69 -1.99 -9.25
CA ASP A 178 17.46 -0.67 -8.65
C ASP A 178 16.01 -0.51 -8.17
N LEU A 179 15.03 -0.85 -9.01
CA LEU A 179 13.63 -0.82 -8.62
C LEU A 179 13.34 -1.83 -7.49
N ARG A 180 13.94 -3.03 -7.53
CA ARG A 180 13.77 -4.02 -6.45
C ARG A 180 14.30 -3.51 -5.12
N GLN A 181 15.49 -2.91 -5.11
CA GLN A 181 16.07 -2.31 -3.91
C GLN A 181 15.18 -1.19 -3.37
N TRP A 182 14.70 -0.31 -4.25
CA TRP A 182 13.79 0.77 -3.87
C TRP A 182 12.46 0.24 -3.32
N LEU A 183 11.88 -0.81 -3.91
CA LEU A 183 10.66 -1.45 -3.42
C LEU A 183 10.83 -2.00 -1.99
N HIS A 184 12.00 -2.54 -1.64
CA HIS A 184 12.23 -3.11 -0.30
C HIS A 184 12.57 -2.07 0.75
N HIS A 185 13.22 -0.96 0.38
CA HIS A 185 13.88 -0.08 1.34
C HIS A 185 13.50 1.40 1.20
N GLY A 186 12.92 1.82 0.08
CA GLY A 186 12.73 3.22 -0.27
C GLY A 186 13.98 3.90 -0.82
N GLY A 187 13.94 5.22 -0.89
CA GLY A 187 15.03 6.04 -1.45
C GLY A 187 16.05 6.51 -0.42
N GLY A 188 15.72 6.46 0.88
CA GLY A 188 16.69 6.85 1.90
C GLY A 188 17.73 5.76 2.08
N ALA A 189 18.98 6.13 1.78
CA ALA A 189 20.18 5.49 2.33
C ALA A 189 20.08 5.32 3.86
#